data_AF-A0A8H6JG50-F1
#
_entry.id   AF-A0A8H6JG50-F1
#
_cell.length_a   1.000
_cell.length_b   1.000
_cell.length_c   1.000
_cell.angle_alpha   90.00
_cell.angle_beta   90.00
_cell.angle_gamma   90.00
#
_symmetry.space_group_name_H-M   'P 1'
#
loop_
_entity.id
_entity.type
_entity.pdbx_description
1 polymer ?
#
loop_
_entity_poly.entity_id
_entity_poly.type
_entity_poly.pdbx_seq_one_letter_code
_entity_poly.pdbx_strand_id
1 'polypeptide(L)'
;MTFKPKIVENKPELFSWCGSLPYIFTGTHSFHFRPSMQISGGTVMTQEESFSGLLAQLIGPFPSLMNGTRKSWREFDQDIKNESEKLAAARR
;
A
#
# COMPACT_ATOMS: atom_id res chain seq x y z
N MET A 1 -22.76 8.03 -1.29
CA MET A 1 -22.17 7.09 -0.31
C MET A 1 -20.79 7.60 0.04
N THR A 2 -20.40 7.61 1.32
CA THR A 2 -19.07 8.08 1.75
C THR A 2 -18.21 6.88 2.10
N PHE A 3 -17.07 6.73 1.43
CA PHE A 3 -16.06 5.75 1.80
C PHE A 3 -15.41 6.18 3.12
N LYS A 4 -15.54 5.34 4.15
CA LYS A 4 -14.99 5.61 5.50
C LYS A 4 -13.99 4.51 5.86
N PRO A 5 -12.72 4.62 5.41
CA PRO A 5 -11.70 3.64 5.75
C PRO A 5 -11.42 3.71 7.24
N LYS A 6 -11.15 2.56 7.86
CA LYS A 6 -10.85 2.43 9.28
C LYS A 6 -9.38 2.06 9.45
N ILE A 7 -8.63 2.83 10.23
CA ILE A 7 -7.27 2.45 10.62
C ILE A 7 -7.34 1.16 11.46
N VAL A 8 -6.55 0.15 11.08
CA VAL A 8 -6.45 -1.14 11.76
C VAL A 8 -5.18 -1.19 12.60
N GLU A 9 -4.04 -0.79 12.02
CA GLU A 9 -2.76 -0.68 12.71
C GLU A 9 -2.12 0.68 12.43
N ASN A 10 -1.49 1.26 13.46
CA ASN A 10 -0.74 2.51 13.35
C ASN A 10 0.50 2.45 14.25
N LYS A 11 1.50 1.69 13.79
CA LYS A 11 2.78 1.50 14.45
C LYS A 11 3.91 1.85 13.49
N PRO A 12 5.10 2.25 13.98
CA PRO A 12 6.25 2.56 13.12
C PRO A 12 6.62 1.44 12.13
N GLU A 13 6.42 0.19 12.53
CA GLU A 13 6.71 -1.00 11.72
C GLU A 13 5.58 -1.45 10.80
N LEU A 14 4.35 -1.01 11.06
CA LEU A 14 3.15 -1.40 10.34
C LEU A 14 2.07 -0.33 10.44
N PHE A 15 1.71 0.23 9.29
CA PHE A 15 0.49 1.01 9.14
C PHE A 15 -0.49 0.25 8.26
N SER A 16 -1.74 0.10 8.70
CA SER A 16 -2.76 -0.55 7.88
C SER A 16 -4.14 0.05 8.10
N TRP A 17 -4.95 -0.02 7.05
CA TRP A 17 -6.32 0.44 7.09
C TRP A 17 -7.22 -0.48 6.26
N CYS A 18 -8.46 -0.61 6.70
CA CYS A 18 -9.48 -1.42 6.05
C CYS A 18 -10.49 -0.50 5.37
N GLY A 19 -10.59 -0.62 4.05
CA GLY A 19 -11.65 -0.05 3.25
C GLY A 19 -12.77 -1.06 3.06
N SER A 20 -14.01 -0.68 3.37
CA SER A 20 -15.17 -1.51 3.09
C SER A 20 -16.27 -0.70 2.41
N LEU A 21 -16.73 -1.21 1.28
CA LEU A 21 -18.00 -0.83 0.68
C LEU A 21 -18.95 -2.03 0.85
N PRO A 22 -19.97 -1.93 1.72
CA PRO A 22 -20.91 -3.02 1.96
C PRO A 22 -21.43 -3.60 0.65
N TYR A 23 -21.45 -4.93 0.55
CA TYR A 23 -21.88 -5.72 -0.62
C TYR A 23 -20.98 -5.66 -1.87
N ILE A 24 -19.98 -4.79 -1.94
CA ILE A 24 -19.12 -4.64 -3.13
C ILE A 24 -17.74 -5.26 -2.87
N PHE A 25 -17.01 -4.75 -1.88
CA PHE A 25 -15.69 -5.27 -1.52
C PHE A 25 -15.25 -4.83 -0.12
N THR A 26 -14.37 -5.64 0.46
CA THR A 26 -13.59 -5.27 1.65
C THR A 26 -12.12 -5.54 1.37
N GLY A 27 -11.29 -4.52 1.49
CA GLY A 27 -9.85 -4.58 1.26
C GLY A 27 -9.09 -4.02 2.47
N THR A 28 -8.06 -4.74 2.91
CA THR A 28 -7.10 -4.23 3.91
C THR A 28 -5.81 -3.91 3.19
N HIS A 29 -5.38 -2.64 3.28
CA HIS A 29 -4.11 -2.18 2.76
C HIS A 29 -3.14 -2.01 3.91
N SER A 30 -1.99 -2.68 3.82
CA SER A 30 -0.92 -2.69 4.80
C SER A 30 0.38 -2.15 4.21
N PHE A 31 1.10 -1.38 5.03
CA PHE A 31 2.42 -0.83 4.75
C PHE A 31 3.37 -1.31 5.84
N HIS A 32 4.31 -2.17 5.45
CA HIS A 32 5.33 -2.68 6.33
C HIS A 32 6.62 -1.88 6.17
N PHE A 33 7.21 -1.48 7.29
CA PHE A 33 8.48 -0.75 7.30
C PHE A 33 9.52 -1.59 8.05
N ARG A 34 10.62 -1.90 7.35
CA ARG A 34 11.73 -2.67 7.91
C ARG A 34 13.06 -1.99 7.60
N PRO A 35 14.06 -2.09 8.48
CA PRO A 35 15.42 -1.64 8.15
C PRO A 35 15.94 -2.30 6.88
N SER A 36 16.63 -1.53 6.04
CA SER A 36 17.28 -2.06 4.84
C SER A 36 18.55 -2.82 5.20
N MET A 37 18.69 -4.03 4.65
CA MET A 37 19.91 -4.83 4.77
C MET A 37 20.99 -4.42 3.75
N GLN A 38 20.62 -3.64 2.73
CA GLN A 38 21.51 -3.25 1.62
C GLN A 38 22.04 -1.82 1.77
N ILE A 39 21.24 -0.94 2.38
CA ILE A 39 21.56 0.48 2.55
C ILE A 39 21.53 0.80 4.03
N SER A 40 22.70 1.12 4.61
CA SER A 40 22.80 1.50 6.01
C SER A 40 21.96 2.74 6.31
N GLY A 41 21.10 2.66 7.32
CA GLY A 41 20.12 3.71 7.66
C GLY A 41 18.94 3.83 6.68
N GLY A 42 18.86 2.96 5.67
CA GLY A 42 17.73 2.89 4.75
C GLY A 42 16.55 2.10 5.31
N THR A 43 15.39 2.23 4.65
CA THR A 43 14.17 1.48 4.97
C THR A 43 13.68 0.74 3.74
N VAL A 44 13.24 -0.50 3.92
CA VAL A 44 12.46 -1.26 2.96
C VAL A 44 10.99 -1.08 3.33
N MET A 45 10.23 -0.44 2.45
CA MET A 45 8.78 -0.39 2.52
C MET A 45 8.21 -1.51 1.67
N THR A 46 7.21 -2.22 2.18
CA THR A 46 6.44 -3.22 1.41
C THR A 46 4.97 -2.92 1.55
N GLN A 47 4.30 -2.75 0.42
CA GLN A 47 2.85 -2.63 0.37
C GLN A 47 2.21 -4.00 0.13
N GLU A 48 1.13 -4.25 0.85
CA GLU A 48 0.29 -5.43 0.67
C GLU A 48 -1.17 -4.99 0.64
N GLU A 49 -1.94 -5.51 -0.30
CA GLU A 49 -3.38 -5.32 -0.31
C GLU A 49 -4.09 -6.67 -0.35
N SER A 50 -4.81 -6.97 0.72
CA SER A 50 -5.59 -8.19 0.90
C SER A 50 -7.05 -7.88 0.66
N PHE A 51 -7.58 -8.33 -0.48
CA PHE A 51 -8.97 -8.10 -0.88
C PHE A 51 -9.86 -9.34 -0.70
N SER A 52 -11.11 -9.09 -0.34
CA SER A 52 -12.18 -10.07 -0.32
C SER A 52 -13.46 -9.49 -0.93
N GLY A 53 -14.29 -10.38 -1.49
CA GLY A 53 -15.57 -10.02 -2.12
C GLY A 53 -15.55 -10.09 -3.66
N LEU A 54 -16.59 -9.56 -4.28
CA LEU A 54 -16.89 -9.76 -5.70
C LEU A 54 -15.81 -9.19 -6.63
N LEU A 55 -15.23 -8.03 -6.29
CA LEU A 55 -14.17 -7.41 -7.09
C LEU A 55 -12.86 -8.21 -7.08
N ALA A 56 -12.52 -8.90 -6.00
CA ALA A 56 -11.33 -9.76 -5.97
C ALA A 56 -11.45 -10.90 -7.00
N GLN A 57 -12.66 -11.43 -7.19
CA GLN A 57 -12.96 -12.45 -8.20
C GLN A 57 -12.96 -11.89 -9.62
N LEU A 58 -13.20 -10.59 -9.79
CA LEU A 58 -13.22 -9.92 -11.09
C LEU A 58 -11.85 -9.40 -11.52
N ILE A 59 -10.92 -9.08 -10.62
CA ILE A 59 -9.59 -8.55 -11.00
C ILE A 59 -8.61 -9.68 -11.34
N GLY A 60 -8.64 -10.78 -10.58
CA GLY A 60 -7.75 -11.93 -10.78
C GLY A 60 -7.70 -12.51 -12.22
N PRO A 61 -8.84 -12.73 -12.90
CA PRO A 61 -8.86 -13.37 -14.21
C PRO A 61 -8.51 -12.43 -15.39
N PHE A 62 -8.30 -11.13 -15.18
CA PHE A 62 -7.98 -10.18 -16.26
C PHE A 62 -6.56 -9.61 -16.12
N PRO A 63 -5.57 -10.17 -16.86
CA PRO A 63 -4.17 -9.77 -16.76
C PRO A 63 -3.91 -8.27 -17.03
N SER A 64 -4.68 -7.66 -17.93
CA SER A 64 -4.54 -6.24 -18.27
C SER A 64 -4.89 -5.33 -17.09
N LEU A 65 -5.96 -5.63 -16.36
CA LEU A 65 -6.39 -4.88 -15.19
C LEU A 65 -5.37 -5.03 -14.05
N MET A 66 -4.88 -6.25 -13.82
CA MET A 66 -3.84 -6.52 -12.83
C MET A 66 -2.53 -5.81 -13.17
N ASN A 67 -2.14 -5.74 -14.44
CA ASN A 67 -0.96 -4.98 -14.87
C ASN A 67 -1.13 -3.47 -14.67
N GLY A 68 -2.34 -2.93 -14.93
CA GLY A 68 -2.68 -1.55 -14.64
C GLY A 68 -2.54 -1.22 -13.15
N THR A 69 -3.15 -2.03 -12.29
CA THR A 69 -3.03 -1.88 -10.82
C THR A 69 -1.58 -1.92 -10.36
N ARG A 70 -0.79 -2.89 -10.84
CA ARG A 70 0.64 -3.00 -10.52
C ARG A 70 1.44 -1.79 -10.96
N LYS A 71 1.13 -1.20 -12.12
CA LYS A 71 1.78 0.01 -12.60
C LYS A 71 1.49 1.18 -11.65
N SER A 72 0.22 1.41 -11.32
CA SER A 72 -0.17 2.48 -10.40
C SER A 72 0.43 2.31 -9.01
N TRP A 73 0.53 1.07 -8.49
CA TRP A 73 1.22 0.78 -7.24
C TRP A 73 2.71 1.15 -7.29
N ARG A 74 3.40 0.81 -8.38
CA ARG A 74 4.82 1.15 -8.54
C ARG A 74 5.06 2.66 -8.61
N GLU A 75 4.18 3.39 -9.30
CA GLU A 75 4.25 4.85 -9.36
C GLU A 75 4.06 5.45 -7.95
N PHE A 76 3.08 4.96 -7.20
CA PHE A 76 2.85 5.38 -5.82
C PHE A 76 4.02 5.04 -4.87
N ASP A 77 4.60 3.84 -4.99
CA ASP A 77 5.82 3.45 -4.26
C ASP A 77 6.98 4.41 -4.56
N GLN A 78 7.14 4.76 -5.84
CA GLN A 78 8.21 5.66 -6.28
C GLN A 78 8.03 7.06 -5.71
N ASP A 79 6.80 7.59 -5.68
CA ASP A 79 6.51 8.90 -5.12
C ASP A 79 6.78 8.96 -3.61
N ILE A 80 6.35 7.93 -2.85
CA ILE A 80 6.65 7.82 -1.42
C ILE A 80 8.16 7.79 -1.19
N LYS A 81 8.89 6.99 -1.97
CA LYS A 81 10.34 6.88 -1.88
C LYS A 81 11.00 8.24 -2.12
N ASN A 82 10.64 8.92 -3.20
CA ASN A 82 11.20 10.22 -3.58
C ASN A 82 11.00 11.27 -2.47
N GLU A 83 9.78 11.40 -1.96
CA GLU A 83 9.50 12.39 -0.90
C GLU A 83 10.17 12.00 0.43
N SER A 84 10.20 10.72 0.77
CA SER A 84 10.86 10.23 1.99
C SER A 84 12.37 10.51 1.98
N GLU A 85 13.03 10.26 0.85
CA GLU A 85 14.47 10.50 0.69
C GLU A 85 14.81 11.99 0.68
N LYS A 86 13.98 12.80 0.02
CA LYS A 86 14.08 14.27 0.04
C LYS A 86 13.95 14.82 1.45
N LEU A 87 12.95 14.38 2.23
CA LEU A 87 12.76 14.79 3.62
C LEU A 87 13.91 14.32 4.53
N ALA A 88 14.45 13.13 4.28
CA ALA A 88 15.61 12.63 5.01
C ALA A 88 16.88 13.46 4.72
N ALA A 89 17.07 13.92 3.48
CA ALA A 89 18.18 14.80 3.11
C ALA A 89 18.06 16.20 3.73
N ALA A 90 16.84 16.76 3.82
CA ALA A 90 16.61 18.07 4.42
C ALA A 90 16.76 18.12 5.95
N ARG A 91 16.80 16.96 6.62
CA ARG A 91 16.99 16.82 8.07
C ARG A 91 18.46 16.63 8.47
N ARG A 92 19.37 16.57 7.50
CA ARG A 92 20.83 16.49 7.72
C ARG A 92 21.44 17.88 7.68
#